data_AF-A0A8S3QGA3-F1
#
_entry.id   AF-A0A8S3QGA3-F1
#
_cell.length_a   1.000
_cell.length_b   1.000
_cell.length_c   1.000
_cell.angle_alpha   90.00
_cell.angle_beta   90.00
_cell.angle_gamma   90.00
#
_symmetry.space_group_name_H-M   'P 1'
#
loop_
_entity.id
_entity.type
_entity.pdbx_description
1 polymer ?
#
loop_
_entity_poly.entity_id
_entity_poly.type
_entity_poly.pdbx_seq_one_letter_code
_entity_poly.pdbx_strand_id
1 'polypeptide(L)'
;MYTSVIIDNMDQSKTNLPRFPLHFKNETTLEKMHHHVTGVLCHGLNKAYTFTWTDQFSSDCNITLNCLMSVLGDVAAIKLTFLMVGHTHEDVDQLFSRISVKASKEKTTTIPSLLNLIKRSYTPQPITKHVESLYDFRDQMAYPSSLAGIKSQHVFKLTKDGDGVFLMMKEWF
;
A
#
# COMPACT_ATOMS: atom_id res chain seq x y z
N MET A 1 -5.95 12.72 18.50
CA MET A 1 -4.58 12.25 18.21
C MET A 1 -4.42 12.18 16.71
N TYR A 2 -3.36 12.75 16.12
CA TYR A 2 -3.16 12.76 14.66
C TYR A 2 -2.25 11.62 14.25
N THR A 3 -2.66 10.87 13.24
CA THR A 3 -1.96 9.69 12.73
C THR A 3 -1.24 10.03 11.44
N SER A 4 0.03 9.66 11.29
CA SER A 4 0.74 9.77 10.01
C SER A 4 0.53 8.49 9.20
N VAL A 5 0.36 8.63 7.88
CA VAL A 5 0.18 7.48 6.99
C VAL A 5 1.35 7.40 5.99
N ILE A 6 1.99 6.24 5.94
CA ILE A 6 3.00 5.88 4.93
C ILE A 6 2.38 4.84 4.01
N ILE A 7 2.44 5.06 2.69
CA ILE A 7 1.92 4.13 1.67
C ILE A 7 3.04 3.88 0.67
N ASP A 8 3.32 2.61 0.38
CA ASP A 8 4.28 2.23 -0.65
C ASP A 8 3.94 0.89 -1.29
N ASN A 9 4.56 0.59 -2.42
CA ASN A 9 4.43 -0.66 -3.16
C ASN A 9 5.66 -1.53 -2.97
N MET A 10 5.43 -2.79 -2.65
CA MET A 10 6.46 -3.82 -2.55
C MET A 10 6.96 -4.24 -3.93
N ASP A 11 8.25 -4.57 -4.04
CA ASP A 11 8.79 -5.23 -5.23
C ASP A 11 8.08 -6.57 -5.50
N GLN A 12 7.56 -6.69 -6.72
CA GLN A 12 6.52 -7.63 -7.14
C GLN A 12 7.01 -9.10 -7.13
N SER A 13 8.30 -9.30 -7.41
CA SER A 13 8.90 -10.62 -7.62
C SER A 13 8.75 -11.60 -6.44
N LYS A 14 8.53 -11.07 -5.23
CA LYS A 14 8.55 -11.85 -3.99
C LYS A 14 7.17 -12.38 -3.58
N THR A 15 6.10 -11.97 -4.25
CA THR A 15 4.71 -12.31 -3.87
C THR A 15 3.94 -13.01 -4.98
N ASN A 16 4.53 -13.18 -6.16
CA ASN A 16 3.97 -13.92 -7.28
C ASN A 16 3.57 -15.36 -6.90
N LEU A 17 2.45 -15.82 -7.47
CA LEU A 17 1.89 -17.15 -7.23
C LEU A 17 1.95 -18.00 -8.52
N PRO A 18 2.03 -19.33 -8.45
CA PRO A 18 2.26 -20.12 -7.25
C PRO A 18 3.71 -20.00 -6.75
N ARG A 19 3.89 -20.07 -5.44
CA ARG A 19 5.17 -20.00 -4.75
C ARG A 19 5.46 -21.30 -3.99
N PHE A 20 6.65 -21.83 -4.22
CA PHE A 20 7.16 -23.03 -3.55
C PHE A 20 8.48 -22.68 -2.82
N PRO A 21 8.72 -23.21 -1.61
CA PRO A 21 9.97 -22.95 -0.88
C PRO A 21 11.18 -23.65 -1.51
N LEU A 22 10.93 -24.72 -2.27
CA LEU A 22 11.97 -25.49 -2.95
C LEU A 22 12.11 -25.01 -4.38
N HIS A 23 13.34 -24.72 -4.78
CA HIS A 23 13.67 -24.41 -6.15
C HIS A 23 13.77 -25.69 -6.98
N PHE A 24 12.91 -25.81 -7.98
CA PHE A 24 12.98 -26.89 -8.96
C PHE A 24 13.74 -26.42 -10.20
N LYS A 25 14.51 -27.31 -10.85
CA LYS A 25 15.30 -26.97 -12.05
C LYS A 25 14.49 -26.31 -13.18
N ASN A 26 13.17 -26.55 -13.23
CA ASN A 26 12.26 -26.01 -14.23
C ASN A 26 11.28 -24.96 -13.64
N GLU A 27 11.56 -24.38 -12.48
CA GLU A 27 10.66 -23.40 -11.86
C GLU A 27 10.59 -22.08 -12.65
N THR A 28 11.65 -21.72 -13.36
CA THR A 28 11.72 -20.54 -14.23
C THR A 28 10.85 -20.63 -15.48
N THR A 29 10.37 -21.83 -15.85
CA THR A 29 9.43 -22.02 -16.98
C THR A 29 7.97 -21.98 -16.55
N LEU A 30 7.69 -21.90 -15.25
CA LEU A 30 6.31 -21.77 -14.76
C LEU A 30 5.86 -20.32 -14.90
N GLU A 31 4.76 -20.13 -15.63
CA GLU A 31 4.05 -18.85 -15.63
C GLU A 31 3.52 -18.58 -14.21
N LYS A 32 3.96 -17.47 -13.62
CA LYS A 32 3.52 -17.04 -12.30
C LYS A 32 2.58 -15.85 -12.47
N MET A 33 1.43 -15.91 -11.80
CA MET A 33 0.56 -14.76 -11.65
C MET A 33 1.27 -13.72 -10.80
N HIS A 34 1.45 -12.53 -11.37
CA HIS A 34 2.02 -11.42 -10.67
C HIS A 34 1.06 -10.90 -9.62
N HIS A 35 1.54 -10.83 -8.39
CA HIS A 35 0.79 -10.33 -7.26
C HIS A 35 1.55 -9.20 -6.61
N HIS A 36 1.02 -8.00 -6.81
CA HIS A 36 1.52 -6.77 -6.21
C HIS A 36 1.04 -6.67 -4.77
N VAL A 37 1.84 -6.01 -3.93
CA VAL A 37 1.46 -5.71 -2.55
C VAL A 37 1.71 -4.24 -2.27
N THR A 38 0.67 -3.53 -1.85
CA THR A 38 0.77 -2.16 -1.33
C THR A 38 0.68 -2.21 0.19
N GLY A 39 1.67 -1.66 0.89
CA GLY A 39 1.70 -1.58 2.34
C GLY A 39 1.27 -0.20 2.82
N VAL A 40 0.48 -0.13 3.88
CA VAL A 40 0.10 1.13 4.54
C VAL A 40 0.35 1.06 6.04
N LEU A 41 1.16 1.97 6.57
CA LEU A 41 1.43 2.09 8.00
C LEU A 41 0.79 3.36 8.56
N CYS A 42 -0.04 3.19 9.59
CA CYS A 42 -0.71 4.27 10.32
C CYS A 42 -0.01 4.53 11.66
N HIS A 43 1.02 5.38 11.65
CA HIS A 43 1.77 5.75 12.85
C HIS A 43 0.89 6.56 13.80
N GLY A 44 0.80 6.11 15.05
CA GLY A 44 -0.05 6.70 16.09
C GLY A 44 -1.32 5.89 16.40
N LEU A 45 -1.74 4.98 15.52
CA LEU A 45 -2.83 4.03 15.79
C LEU A 45 -2.36 2.59 15.97
N ASN A 46 -1.06 2.33 15.77
CA ASN A 46 -0.50 0.98 15.75
C ASN A 46 -1.29 0.05 14.81
N LYS A 47 -1.63 0.56 13.62
CA LYS A 47 -2.36 -0.18 12.57
C LYS A 47 -1.49 -0.27 11.31
N ALA A 48 -1.51 -1.46 10.71
CA ALA A 48 -0.93 -1.72 9.40
C ALA A 48 -2.00 -2.29 8.48
N TYR A 49 -1.90 -1.98 7.19
CA TYR A 49 -2.76 -2.53 6.15
C TYR A 49 -1.89 -3.04 5.02
N THR A 50 -2.37 -4.07 4.33
CA THR A 50 -1.75 -4.56 3.10
C THR A 50 -2.84 -4.85 2.09
N PHE A 51 -2.65 -4.34 0.88
CA PHE A 51 -3.55 -4.55 -0.24
C PHE A 51 -2.82 -5.39 -1.29
N THR A 52 -3.44 -6.46 -1.76
CA THR A 52 -2.89 -7.26 -2.85
C THR A 52 -3.71 -7.06 -4.12
N TRP A 53 -3.06 -7.02 -5.27
CA TRP A 53 -3.71 -6.83 -6.57
C TRP A 53 -2.88 -7.51 -7.67
N THR A 54 -3.43 -7.61 -8.88
CA THR A 54 -2.82 -8.32 -10.02
C THR A 54 -2.62 -7.38 -11.21
N ASP A 55 -1.98 -7.86 -12.28
CA ASP A 55 -1.78 -7.14 -13.55
C ASP A 55 -3.07 -6.72 -14.28
N GLN A 56 -4.24 -6.99 -13.70
CA GLN A 56 -5.52 -6.39 -14.13
C GLN A 56 -5.52 -4.87 -14.00
N PHE A 57 -4.66 -4.31 -13.14
CA PHE A 57 -4.54 -2.89 -12.92
C PHE A 57 -3.10 -2.42 -13.15
N SER A 58 -2.95 -1.18 -13.60
CA SER A 58 -1.65 -0.52 -13.69
C SER A 58 -1.17 -0.04 -12.31
N SER A 59 0.14 -0.19 -12.04
CA SER A 59 0.80 0.32 -10.82
C SER A 59 0.87 1.84 -10.83
N ASP A 60 -0.24 2.49 -10.50
CA ASP A 60 -0.40 3.91 -10.78
C ASP A 60 -1.20 4.63 -9.67
N CYS A 61 -1.48 5.93 -9.82
CA CYS A 61 -2.17 6.70 -8.78
C CYS A 61 -3.55 6.15 -8.39
N ASN A 62 -4.25 5.42 -9.25
CA ASN A 62 -5.55 4.82 -8.91
C ASN A 62 -5.38 3.79 -7.79
N ILE A 63 -4.38 2.91 -7.86
CA ILE A 63 -4.09 1.93 -6.79
C ILE A 63 -3.84 2.66 -5.47
N THR A 64 -2.94 3.65 -5.48
CA THR A 64 -2.55 4.38 -4.27
C THR A 64 -3.75 5.11 -3.65
N LEU A 65 -4.57 5.77 -4.47
CA LEU A 65 -5.76 6.48 -4.01
C LEU A 65 -6.84 5.54 -3.47
N ASN A 66 -7.09 4.40 -4.12
CA ASN A 66 -8.04 3.41 -3.62
C ASN A 66 -7.60 2.82 -2.28
N CYS A 67 -6.30 2.53 -2.10
CA CYS A 67 -5.75 2.08 -0.82
C CYS A 67 -5.93 3.14 0.28
N LEU A 68 -5.60 4.41 -0.04
CA LEU A 68 -5.80 5.54 0.87
C LEU A 68 -7.27 5.70 1.28
N MET A 69 -8.20 5.62 0.32
CA MET A 69 -9.64 5.69 0.58
C MET A 69 -10.12 4.58 1.51
N SER A 70 -9.64 3.34 1.31
CA SER A 70 -9.97 2.22 2.18
C SER A 70 -9.49 2.46 3.62
N VAL A 71 -8.27 2.99 3.78
CA VAL A 71 -7.72 3.32 5.11
C VAL A 71 -8.49 4.45 5.77
N LEU A 72 -8.82 5.51 5.01
CA LEU A 72 -9.64 6.64 5.49
C LEU A 72 -11.03 6.22 5.97
N GLY A 73 -11.62 5.17 5.38
CA GLY A 73 -12.87 4.58 5.87
C GLY A 73 -12.75 3.98 7.28
N ASP A 74 -11.56 3.53 7.66
CA ASP A 74 -11.28 2.82 8.90
C ASP A 74 -10.68 3.71 10.02
N VAL A 75 -10.35 4.98 9.72
CA VAL A 75 -9.69 5.91 10.65
C VAL A 75 -10.35 7.29 10.66
N ALA A 76 -10.45 7.93 11.83
CA ALA A 76 -11.18 9.19 11.99
C ALA A 76 -10.45 10.43 11.41
N ALA A 77 -9.12 10.47 11.48
CA ALA A 77 -8.31 11.59 10.98
C ALA A 77 -6.87 11.15 10.68
N ILE A 78 -6.30 11.65 9.58
CA ILE A 78 -4.91 11.38 9.19
C ILE A 78 -4.16 12.65 8.78
N LYS A 79 -2.84 12.58 8.87
CA LYS A 79 -1.91 13.49 8.22
C LYS A 79 -1.24 12.73 7.07
N LEU A 80 -1.44 13.25 5.87
CA LEU A 80 -0.75 12.82 4.67
C LEU A 80 0.48 13.71 4.49
N THR A 81 1.66 13.10 4.37
CA THR A 81 2.91 13.83 4.16
C THR A 81 3.56 13.32 2.89
N PHE A 82 3.90 14.22 1.97
CA PHE A 82 4.72 13.89 0.82
C PHE A 82 6.18 14.04 1.21
N LEU A 83 6.83 12.91 1.41
CA LEU A 83 8.22 12.86 1.81
C LEU A 83 9.09 12.90 0.55
N MET A 84 10.27 13.53 0.65
CA MET A 84 11.19 13.55 -0.48
C MET A 84 11.72 12.14 -0.74
N VAL A 85 11.80 11.79 -2.04
CA VAL A 85 12.32 10.51 -2.51
C VAL A 85 13.70 10.26 -1.88
N GLY A 86 13.88 9.09 -1.24
CA GLY A 86 15.16 8.66 -0.66
C GLY A 86 15.23 8.52 0.87
N HIS A 87 14.22 8.96 1.63
CA HIS A 87 14.32 8.98 3.11
C HIS A 87 13.24 8.22 3.90
N THR A 88 12.22 7.64 3.27
CA THR A 88 11.00 7.17 4.00
C THR A 88 10.51 5.77 3.66
N HIS A 89 11.37 4.97 3.04
CA HIS A 89 11.06 3.57 2.77
C HIS A 89 11.28 2.68 4.01
N GLU A 90 12.07 3.09 5.01
CA GLU A 90 12.57 2.17 6.06
C GLU A 90 11.46 1.43 6.85
N ASP A 91 10.40 2.13 7.27
CA ASP A 91 9.33 1.52 8.08
C ASP A 91 8.48 0.53 7.27
N VAL A 92 8.06 0.92 6.06
CA VAL A 92 7.24 0.06 5.19
C VAL A 92 8.09 -1.05 4.55
N ASP A 93 9.38 -0.79 4.31
CA ASP A 93 10.36 -1.80 3.92
C ASP A 93 10.54 -2.87 4.98
N GLN A 94 10.45 -2.52 6.27
CA GLN A 94 10.47 -3.51 7.34
C GLN A 94 9.28 -4.47 7.22
N LEU A 95 8.08 -3.94 6.97
CA LEU A 95 6.87 -4.74 6.69
C LEU A 95 7.10 -5.66 5.47
N PHE A 96 7.57 -5.11 4.36
CA PHE A 96 7.83 -5.88 3.14
C PHE A 96 8.93 -6.92 3.29
N SER A 97 9.97 -6.61 4.07
CA SER A 97 11.06 -7.53 4.41
C SER A 97 10.53 -8.73 5.18
N ARG A 98 9.67 -8.50 6.18
CA ARG A 98 9.05 -9.60 6.93
C ARG A 98 8.16 -10.49 6.04
N ILE A 99 7.36 -9.88 5.15
CA ILE A 99 6.55 -10.61 4.16
C ILE A 99 7.44 -11.46 3.27
N SER A 100 8.51 -10.88 2.73
CA SER A 100 9.49 -11.57 1.86
C SER A 100 10.11 -12.79 2.54
N VAL A 101 10.56 -12.63 3.78
CA VAL A 101 11.20 -13.70 4.58
C VAL A 101 10.24 -14.83 4.87
N LYS A 102 8.95 -14.55 5.06
CA LYS A 102 7.95 -15.59 5.30
C LYS A 102 7.53 -16.27 3.99
N ALA A 103 7.33 -15.49 2.94
CA ALA A 103 7.02 -15.98 1.60
C ALA A 103 8.10 -16.93 1.07
N SER A 104 9.39 -16.71 1.38
CA SER A 104 10.46 -17.62 0.94
C SER A 104 10.44 -19.00 1.62
N LYS A 105 9.73 -19.15 2.75
CA LYS A 105 9.71 -20.38 3.55
C LYS A 105 8.42 -21.19 3.43
N GLU A 106 7.33 -20.56 3.02
CA GLU A 106 6.00 -21.17 3.01
C GLU A 106 5.46 -21.33 1.58
N LYS A 107 4.92 -22.52 1.28
CA LYS A 107 4.22 -22.78 0.01
C LYS A 107 2.92 -21.99 -0.01
N THR A 108 2.73 -21.20 -1.06
CA THR A 108 1.55 -20.34 -1.24
C THR A 108 1.08 -20.45 -2.68
N THR A 109 -0.14 -20.94 -2.89
CA THR A 109 -0.65 -21.19 -4.26
C THR A 109 -1.99 -20.52 -4.54
N THR A 110 -2.59 -19.87 -3.54
CA THR A 110 -3.90 -19.23 -3.66
C THR A 110 -3.88 -17.85 -3.00
N ILE A 111 -4.75 -16.94 -3.46
CA ILE A 111 -4.89 -15.60 -2.87
C ILE A 111 -5.22 -15.68 -1.37
N PRO A 112 -6.17 -16.51 -0.88
CA PRO A 112 -6.42 -16.62 0.56
C PRO A 112 -5.20 -17.08 1.36
N SER A 113 -4.41 -18.02 0.82
CA SER A 113 -3.16 -18.44 1.48
C SER A 113 -2.13 -17.30 1.53
N LEU A 114 -2.05 -16.47 0.48
CA LEU A 114 -1.18 -15.31 0.43
C LEU A 114 -1.58 -14.25 1.45
N LEU A 115 -2.87 -13.91 1.53
CA LEU A 115 -3.39 -12.96 2.51
C LEU A 115 -3.11 -13.43 3.95
N ASN A 116 -3.34 -14.72 4.23
CA ASN A 116 -3.04 -15.30 5.54
C ASN A 116 -1.54 -15.27 5.86
N LEU A 117 -0.68 -15.55 4.86
CA LEU A 117 0.77 -15.45 5.00
C LEU A 117 1.18 -14.02 5.36
N ILE A 118 0.70 -13.03 4.62
CA ILE A 118 0.99 -11.60 4.84
C ILE A 118 0.54 -11.19 6.24
N LYS A 119 -0.69 -11.54 6.63
CA LYS A 119 -1.25 -11.26 7.96
C LYS A 119 -0.37 -11.80 9.09
N ARG A 120 0.20 -13.00 8.91
CA ARG A 120 1.10 -13.67 9.86
C ARG A 120 2.56 -13.22 9.77
N SER A 121 2.90 -12.34 8.84
CA SER A 121 4.28 -11.93 8.61
C SER A 121 4.72 -10.76 9.48
N TYR A 122 3.78 -9.96 9.99
CA TYR A 122 4.09 -8.71 10.70
C TYR A 122 3.31 -8.58 12.01
N THR A 123 3.83 -7.78 12.94
CA THR A 123 3.18 -7.46 14.22
C THR A 123 3.21 -5.94 14.42
N PRO A 124 2.08 -5.28 14.67
CA PRO A 124 0.72 -5.83 14.75
C PRO A 124 0.27 -6.46 13.42
N GLN A 125 -0.64 -7.43 13.48
CA GLN A 125 -1.10 -8.11 12.27
C GLN A 125 -1.77 -7.10 11.33
N PRO A 126 -1.32 -6.99 10.06
CA PRO A 126 -1.92 -6.06 9.14
C PRO A 126 -3.32 -6.50 8.76
N ILE A 127 -4.20 -5.52 8.51
CA ILE A 127 -5.49 -5.76 7.87
C ILE A 127 -5.21 -6.02 6.39
N THR A 128 -5.48 -7.24 5.93
CA THR A 128 -5.15 -7.70 4.58
C THR A 128 -6.39 -7.70 3.68
N LYS A 129 -6.34 -7.04 2.53
CA LYS A 129 -7.45 -7.01 1.55
C LYS A 129 -6.92 -7.36 0.15
N HIS A 130 -7.67 -8.13 -0.64
CA HIS A 130 -7.42 -8.28 -2.07
C HIS A 130 -8.29 -7.27 -2.81
N VAL A 131 -7.71 -6.55 -3.76
CA VAL A 131 -8.40 -5.54 -4.56
C VAL A 131 -8.91 -6.20 -5.83
N GLU A 132 -10.24 -6.28 -5.95
CA GLU A 132 -10.93 -6.86 -7.11
C GLU A 132 -11.43 -5.80 -8.09
N SER A 133 -11.54 -4.54 -7.63
CA SER A 133 -11.98 -3.41 -8.43
C SER A 133 -11.40 -2.10 -7.91
N LEU A 134 -11.25 -1.13 -8.80
CA LEU A 134 -10.72 0.20 -8.51
C LEU A 134 -11.66 1.27 -9.05
N TYR A 135 -11.77 2.37 -8.30
CA TYR A 135 -12.24 3.62 -8.87
C TYR A 135 -11.17 4.20 -9.80
N ASP A 136 -11.58 4.66 -10.98
CA ASP A 136 -10.72 5.40 -11.90
C ASP A 136 -10.77 6.89 -11.57
N PHE A 137 -9.83 7.34 -10.75
CA PHE A 137 -9.76 8.74 -10.33
C PHE A 137 -9.23 9.65 -11.44
N ARG A 138 -8.53 9.11 -12.45
CA ARG A 138 -8.03 9.92 -13.56
C ARG A 138 -9.15 10.41 -14.44
N ASP A 139 -10.12 9.55 -14.70
CA ASP A 139 -11.31 9.90 -15.47
C ASP A 139 -12.26 10.80 -14.67
N GLN A 140 -12.35 10.55 -13.35
CA GLN A 140 -13.31 11.25 -12.48
C GLN A 140 -12.83 12.61 -11.94
N MET A 141 -11.53 12.89 -11.90
CA MET A 141 -11.02 14.17 -11.38
C MET A 141 -10.66 15.14 -12.50
N ALA A 142 -11.25 16.34 -12.45
CA ALA A 142 -10.76 17.47 -13.22
C ALA A 142 -9.43 17.95 -12.63
N TYR A 143 -8.32 17.66 -13.31
CA TYR A 143 -7.02 18.17 -12.91
C TYR A 143 -6.94 19.69 -13.15
N PRO A 144 -6.47 20.50 -12.19
CA PRO A 144 -6.08 21.87 -12.49
C PRO A 144 -5.00 21.84 -13.58
N SER A 145 -5.17 22.66 -14.61
CA SER A 145 -4.32 22.69 -15.82
C SER A 145 -2.86 23.04 -15.53
N SER A 146 -2.53 23.55 -14.34
CA SER A 146 -1.16 23.58 -13.83
C SER A 146 -1.12 23.31 -12.32
N LEU A 147 -0.42 22.25 -11.94
CA LEU A 147 0.04 22.06 -10.57
C LEU A 147 1.54 22.41 -10.55
N ALA A 148 1.86 23.64 -10.18
CA ALA A 148 3.24 24.14 -10.07
C ALA A 148 3.54 24.49 -8.61
N GLY A 149 4.82 24.41 -8.20
CA GLY A 149 5.26 24.90 -6.89
C GLY A 149 5.39 23.86 -5.78
N ILE A 150 5.12 22.57 -6.02
CA ILE A 150 5.44 21.50 -5.06
C ILE A 150 6.94 21.18 -5.16
N LYS A 151 7.77 22.08 -4.63
CA LYS A 151 9.24 21.95 -4.62
C LYS A 151 9.80 21.52 -3.26
N SER A 152 8.96 21.46 -2.24
CA SER A 152 9.31 21.16 -0.84
C SER A 152 8.33 20.13 -0.25
N GLN A 153 8.63 19.62 0.95
CA GLN A 153 7.73 18.71 1.65
C GLN A 153 6.46 19.46 2.08
N HIS A 154 5.30 18.88 1.76
CA HIS A 154 4.00 19.42 2.15
C HIS A 154 3.28 18.43 3.06
N VAL A 155 2.67 18.93 4.12
CA VAL A 155 1.78 18.14 4.99
C VAL A 155 0.35 18.57 4.73
N PHE A 156 -0.45 17.60 4.33
CA PHE A 156 -1.88 17.73 4.18
C PHE A 156 -2.55 17.01 5.34
N LYS A 157 -3.45 17.69 6.05
CA LYS A 157 -4.30 17.10 7.07
C LYS A 157 -5.67 16.88 6.46
N LEU A 158 -6.10 15.62 6.41
CA LEU A 158 -7.45 15.26 6.00
C LEU A 158 -8.26 14.92 7.26
N THR A 159 -9.40 15.60 7.42
CA THR A 159 -10.31 15.39 8.56
C THR A 159 -11.71 15.16 8.03
N LYS A 160 -12.37 14.10 8.50
CA LYS A 160 -13.79 13.89 8.26
C LYS A 160 -14.59 14.69 9.27
N ASP A 161 -15.58 15.44 8.82
CA ASP A 161 -16.52 16.17 9.67
C ASP A 161 -17.93 16.06 9.07
N GLY A 162 -18.80 15.31 9.75
CA GLY A 162 -20.08 14.87 9.20
C GLY A 162 -19.92 14.04 7.91
N ASP A 163 -20.64 14.45 6.86
CA ASP A 163 -20.55 13.89 5.51
C ASP A 163 -19.45 14.54 4.65
N GLY A 164 -18.74 15.55 5.17
CA GLY A 164 -17.68 16.27 4.48
C GLY A 164 -16.27 15.77 4.80
N VAL A 165 -15.34 15.97 3.86
CA VAL A 165 -13.89 15.77 4.05
C VAL A 165 -13.18 17.11 3.87
N PHE A 166 -12.45 17.54 4.91
CA PHE A 166 -11.69 18.78 4.92
C PHE A 166 -10.20 18.50 4.69
N LEU A 167 -9.63 19.15 3.68
CA LEU A 167 -8.20 19.15 3.38
C LEU A 167 -7.59 20.46 3.88
N MET A 168 -6.69 20.38 4.86
CA MET A 168 -5.89 21.51 5.34
C MET A 168 -4.43 21.31 4.93
N MET A 169 -3.81 22.32 4.32
CA MET A 169 -2.39 22.31 4.00
C MET A 169 -1.61 23.04 5.10
N LYS A 170 -0.51 22.46 5.56
CA LYS A 170 0.46 23.13 6.42
C LYS A 170 1.81 23.15 5.71
N GLU A 171 2.30 24.35 5.43
CA GLU A 171 3.65 24.55 4.92
C GLU A 171 4.67 24.31 6.03
N TRP A 172 5.79 23.66 5.70
CA TRP A 172 6.99 23.67 6.53
C TRP A 172 7.79 24.91 6.14
N PHE A 173 8.00 25.81 7.10
CA PHE A 173 8.98 26.90 6.99
C PHE A 173 10.39 26.35 7.24
#